data_AF-A0A1J5AV68-F1
#
_entry.id   AF-A0A1J5AV68-F1
#
_cell.length_a   1.000
_cell.length_b   1.000
_cell.length_c   1.000
_cell.angle_alpha   90.00
_cell.angle_beta   90.00
_cell.angle_gamma   90.00
#
_symmetry.space_group_name_H-M   'P 1'
#
loop_
_entity.id
_entity.type
_entity.pdbx_description
1 polymer ?
#
loop_
_entity_poly.entity_id
_entity_poly.type
_entity_poly.pdbx_seq_one_letter_code
_entity_poly.pdbx_strand_id
1 'polypeptide(L)'
;MKRQLDRQEGQQIIQFALLLPVLLACLGLVIDVGNAYAHRRMVQNAADAAATAAGMILYEQGNSPAITTAYWYAIQYGYDNDGASNTVQVTTPPNCIQVDVQENVVPIFVAIVWNGTFNVRGHAKACFAITALGPSVIVLEEDACETLTLNGNNAAINVWNGNIHVNSHCSNAVDLGNGDITTLSAVSIVGNWVGGPNGHFYDTGGQPLAPLTGQPVLPDPLANLPAPNLSSYATRYGTAAQPNTLKITHGNVTLNPGVYYGGINITGGNVTFNPGVYIMAGSGLSVTGNADVEGEEVFFYLTHNPANPSGAGAAGSLDLSGNGDLELTPPSSGTYAGVTFFQARDNTEEGHIHGTSDTELSGVIYMPEAHLGLTGNSTMEVNFVVNTLSLDGNPDLNVEGWEGDVWTTVTDVLTE
;
A
#
# COMPACT_ATOMS: atom_id res chain seq x y z
N MET A 1 -36.97 45.74 86.57
CA MET A 1 -37.09 44.88 85.38
C MET A 1 -35.83 45.04 84.51
N LYS A 2 -34.69 44.48 84.94
CA LYS A 2 -33.39 44.57 84.22
C LYS A 2 -32.50 43.40 84.67
N ARG A 3 -32.84 42.17 84.25
CA ARG A 3 -31.97 41.00 84.48
C ARG A 3 -32.36 39.78 83.64
N GLN A 4 -32.47 39.90 82.31
CA GLN A 4 -32.67 38.75 81.41
C GLN A 4 -32.08 38.95 79.99
N LEU A 5 -30.96 39.66 79.82
CA LEU A 5 -30.31 39.76 78.50
C LEU A 5 -28.93 39.08 78.41
N ASP A 6 -28.26 38.74 79.52
CA ASP A 6 -26.90 38.15 79.49
C ASP A 6 -26.84 36.61 79.39
N ARG A 7 -27.87 35.93 78.86
CA ARG A 7 -27.86 34.44 78.78
C ARG A 7 -27.94 33.84 77.37
N GLN A 8 -27.95 34.66 76.33
CA GLN A 8 -28.05 34.18 74.93
C GLN A 8 -26.72 34.24 74.14
N GLU A 9 -25.68 34.89 74.65
CA GLU A 9 -24.39 35.00 73.94
C GLU A 9 -23.51 33.73 74.03
N GLY A 10 -23.75 32.83 75.00
CA GLY A 10 -22.99 31.57 75.13
C GLY A 10 -23.45 30.42 74.22
N GLN A 11 -24.69 30.44 73.74
CA GLN A 11 -25.26 29.36 72.92
C GLN A 11 -24.73 29.38 71.47
N GLN A 12 -24.45 30.58 70.94
CA GLN A 12 -23.91 30.75 69.59
C GLN A 12 -22.49 30.19 69.47
N ILE A 13 -21.66 30.34 70.51
CA ILE A 13 -20.30 29.79 70.55
C ILE A 13 -20.34 28.25 70.49
N ILE A 14 -21.30 27.62 71.18
CA ILE A 14 -21.45 26.15 71.16
C ILE A 14 -21.90 25.66 69.78
N GLN A 15 -22.87 26.34 69.14
CA GLN A 15 -23.32 26.00 67.79
C GLN A 15 -22.19 26.20 66.75
N PHE A 16 -21.43 27.29 66.87
CA PHE A 16 -20.28 27.56 66.02
C PHE A 16 -19.17 26.52 66.21
N ALA A 17 -18.86 26.17 67.46
CA ALA A 17 -17.86 25.15 67.79
C ALA A 17 -18.24 23.75 67.27
N LEU A 18 -19.53 23.44 67.17
CA LEU A 18 -20.03 22.18 66.59
C LEU A 18 -20.05 22.20 65.05
N LEU A 19 -20.32 23.35 64.43
CA LEU A 19 -20.36 23.50 62.97
C LEU A 19 -18.99 23.64 62.33
N LEU A 20 -18.02 24.25 63.03
CA LEU A 20 -16.68 24.49 62.50
C LEU A 20 -15.96 23.20 62.05
N PRO A 21 -15.95 22.10 62.82
CA PRO A 21 -15.38 20.82 62.35
C PRO A 21 -16.05 20.27 61.10
N VAL A 22 -17.37 20.46 60.96
CA VAL A 22 -18.12 20.00 59.79
C VAL A 22 -17.73 20.81 58.55
N LEU A 23 -17.59 22.13 58.68
CA LEU A 23 -17.14 22.99 57.58
C LEU A 23 -15.70 22.70 57.16
N LEU A 24 -14.81 22.43 58.12
CA LEU A 24 -13.42 22.02 57.84
C LEU A 24 -13.34 20.65 57.18
N ALA A 25 -14.19 19.70 57.59
CA ALA A 25 -14.29 18.39 56.93
C ALA A 25 -14.76 18.52 55.47
N CYS A 26 -15.76 19.37 55.20
CA CYS A 26 -16.21 19.67 53.84
C CYS A 26 -15.10 20.31 53.00
N LEU A 27 -14.34 21.25 53.56
CA LEU A 27 -13.21 21.88 52.85
C LEU A 27 -12.10 20.86 52.53
N GLY A 28 -11.75 20.01 53.50
CA GLY A 28 -10.77 18.95 53.30
C GLY A 28 -11.19 17.97 52.20
N LEU A 29 -12.46 17.57 52.17
CA LEU A 29 -13.02 16.75 51.10
C LEU A 29 -12.91 17.42 49.73
N VAL A 30 -13.25 18.72 49.63
CA VAL A 30 -13.13 19.47 48.37
C VAL A 30 -11.68 19.50 47.86
N ILE A 31 -10.71 19.69 48.75
CA ILE A 31 -9.28 19.68 48.39
C ILE A 31 -8.85 18.30 47.91
N ASP A 32 -9.22 17.23 48.63
CA ASP A 32 -8.82 15.86 48.27
C ASP A 32 -9.46 15.40 46.96
N VAL A 33 -10.73 15.75 46.70
CA VAL A 33 -11.36 15.51 45.40
C VAL A 33 -10.66 16.31 44.31
N GLY A 34 -10.32 17.58 44.56
CA GLY A 34 -9.54 18.39 43.63
C GLY A 34 -8.18 17.75 43.29
N ASN A 35 -7.48 17.23 44.31
CA ASN A 35 -6.21 16.52 44.13
C ASN A 35 -6.39 15.24 43.31
N ALA A 36 -7.40 14.42 43.64
CA ALA A 36 -7.71 13.21 42.88
C ALA A 36 -8.04 13.52 41.40
N TYR A 37 -8.75 14.60 41.12
CA TYR A 37 -8.99 15.06 39.74
C TYR A 37 -7.72 15.52 39.03
N ALA A 38 -6.78 16.15 39.74
CA ALA A 38 -5.48 16.53 39.17
C ALA A 38 -4.66 15.29 38.80
N HIS A 39 -4.57 14.31 39.70
CA HIS A 39 -3.92 13.03 39.43
C HIS A 39 -4.60 12.29 38.27
N ARG A 40 -5.93 12.26 38.20
CA ARG A 40 -6.65 11.67 37.06
C ARG A 40 -6.21 12.26 35.71
N ARG A 41 -5.95 13.57 35.65
CA ARG A 41 -5.44 14.21 34.42
C ARG A 41 -4.01 13.77 34.10
N MET A 42 -3.16 13.64 35.11
CA MET A 42 -1.79 13.15 34.93
C MET A 42 -1.77 11.71 34.41
N VAL A 43 -2.60 10.83 34.99
CA VAL A 43 -2.73 9.43 34.58
C VAL A 43 -3.25 9.34 33.15
N GLN A 44 -4.25 10.15 32.78
CA GLN A 44 -4.76 10.18 31.39
C GLN A 44 -3.67 10.66 30.41
N ASN A 45 -2.95 11.74 30.72
CA ASN A 45 -1.87 12.24 29.88
C ASN A 45 -0.76 11.18 29.66
N ALA A 46 -0.44 10.40 30.69
CA ALA A 46 0.53 9.31 30.58
C ALA A 46 0.02 8.18 29.69
N ALA A 47 -1.24 7.79 29.85
CA ALA A 47 -1.87 6.77 29.00
C ALA A 47 -1.88 7.22 27.52
N ASP A 48 -2.28 8.47 27.25
CA ASP A 48 -2.35 9.01 25.88
C ASP A 48 -0.97 9.06 25.21
N ALA A 49 0.05 9.51 25.94
CA ALA A 49 1.43 9.55 25.46
C ALA A 49 1.98 8.14 25.18
N ALA A 50 1.80 7.22 26.12
CA ALA A 50 2.24 5.82 25.98
C ALA A 50 1.52 5.11 24.83
N ALA A 51 0.20 5.25 24.70
CA ALA A 51 -0.57 4.62 23.63
C ALA A 51 -0.19 5.18 22.26
N THR A 52 0.00 6.49 22.14
CA THR A 52 0.36 7.13 20.86
C THR A 52 1.76 6.71 20.40
N ALA A 53 2.76 6.77 21.29
CA ALA A 53 4.12 6.36 20.96
C ALA A 53 4.21 4.86 20.64
N ALA A 54 3.54 4.03 21.44
CA ALA A 54 3.48 2.60 21.18
C ALA A 54 2.69 2.25 19.91
N GLY A 55 1.68 3.06 19.54
CA GLY A 55 0.91 2.89 18.31
C GLY A 55 1.75 3.07 17.05
N MET A 56 2.70 4.00 17.06
CA MET A 56 3.66 4.17 15.95
C MET A 56 4.60 2.95 15.84
N ILE A 57 5.17 2.51 16.96
CA ILE A 57 6.06 1.34 16.98
C ILE A 57 5.31 0.05 16.64
N LEU A 58 4.03 -0.06 17.00
CA LEU A 58 3.18 -1.19 16.65
C LEU A 58 3.07 -1.37 15.14
N TYR A 59 2.92 -0.26 14.41
CA TYR A 59 2.89 -0.26 12.95
C TYR A 59 4.25 -0.64 12.35
N GLU A 60 5.34 -0.08 12.85
CA GLU A 60 6.67 -0.26 12.25
C GLU A 60 7.34 -1.60 12.58
N GLN A 61 7.15 -2.10 13.81
CA GLN A 61 7.99 -3.17 14.37
C GLN A 61 7.18 -4.28 15.08
N GLY A 62 5.85 -4.17 15.09
CA GLY A 62 4.94 -5.15 15.68
C GLY A 62 4.85 -5.11 17.21
N ASN A 63 4.21 -6.13 17.79
CA ASN A 63 3.71 -6.10 19.18
C ASN A 63 4.79 -5.97 20.26
N SER A 64 5.87 -6.76 20.18
CA SER A 64 6.89 -6.83 21.25
C SER A 64 7.61 -5.49 21.51
N PRO A 65 8.15 -4.80 20.49
CA PRO A 65 8.75 -3.48 20.67
C PRO A 65 7.71 -2.42 21.06
N ALA A 66 6.48 -2.49 20.53
CA ALA A 66 5.41 -1.56 20.90
C ALA A 66 5.03 -1.63 22.39
N ILE A 67 4.89 -2.85 22.92
CA ILE A 67 4.63 -3.07 24.36
C ILE A 67 5.76 -2.51 25.21
N THR A 68 7.02 -2.73 24.80
CA THR A 68 8.19 -2.21 25.51
C THR A 68 8.19 -0.69 25.55
N THR A 69 7.88 -0.04 24.42
CA THR A 69 7.75 1.42 24.30
C THR A 69 6.62 1.96 25.18
N ALA A 70 5.46 1.30 25.23
CA ALA A 70 4.35 1.70 26.09
C ALA A 70 4.76 1.77 27.58
N TYR A 71 5.45 0.73 28.07
CA TYR A 71 5.96 0.72 29.45
C TYR A 71 7.04 1.77 29.69
N TRP A 72 7.95 1.98 28.72
CA TRP A 72 9.01 2.98 28.84
C TRP A 72 8.44 4.40 28.97
N TYR A 73 7.44 4.74 28.14
CA TYR A 73 6.74 6.02 28.26
C TYR A 73 5.98 6.15 29.57
N ALA A 74 5.30 5.09 30.04
CA ALA A 74 4.62 5.12 31.34
C ALA A 74 5.59 5.44 32.50
N ILE A 75 6.78 4.83 32.50
CA ILE A 75 7.85 5.10 33.49
C ILE A 75 8.31 6.56 33.41
N GLN A 76 8.45 7.13 32.21
CA GLN A 76 8.88 8.52 32.03
C GLN A 76 7.88 9.53 32.64
N TYR A 77 6.60 9.16 32.68
CA TYR A 77 5.55 9.95 33.34
C TYR A 77 5.37 9.61 34.83
N GLY A 78 6.22 8.73 35.39
CA GLY A 78 6.25 8.39 36.81
C GLY A 78 5.44 7.14 37.20
N TYR A 79 5.04 6.31 36.23
CA TYR A 79 4.26 5.09 36.46
C TYR A 79 5.10 3.85 36.14
N ASP A 80 5.75 3.30 37.16
CA ASP A 80 6.72 2.19 37.08
C ASP A 80 6.10 0.79 37.25
N ASN A 81 4.77 0.71 37.37
CA ASN A 81 4.00 -0.53 37.53
C ASN A 81 4.41 -1.35 38.78
N ASP A 82 4.64 -0.68 39.90
CA ASP A 82 5.07 -1.28 41.17
C ASP A 82 4.02 -2.22 41.84
N GLY A 83 2.77 -2.18 41.38
CA GLY A 83 1.68 -2.99 41.92
C GLY A 83 1.12 -2.48 43.26
N ALA A 84 1.66 -1.40 43.81
CA ALA A 84 1.30 -0.83 45.09
C ALA A 84 0.77 0.60 44.93
N SER A 85 1.61 1.52 44.44
CA SER A 85 1.22 2.91 44.17
C SER A 85 0.54 3.05 42.81
N ASN A 86 0.98 2.27 41.83
CA ASN A 86 0.45 2.32 40.48
C ASN A 86 0.51 0.95 39.76
N THR A 87 -0.36 0.79 38.76
CA THR A 87 -0.34 -0.36 37.86
C THR A 87 -0.51 0.13 36.42
N VAL A 88 0.28 -0.45 35.52
CA VAL A 88 0.20 -0.24 34.07
C VAL A 88 -0.14 -1.57 33.42
N GLN A 89 -1.15 -1.60 32.57
CA GLN A 89 -1.53 -2.76 31.78
C GLN A 89 -1.55 -2.37 30.31
N VAL A 90 -0.87 -3.16 29.47
CA VAL A 90 -0.81 -2.96 28.02
C VAL A 90 -1.46 -4.15 27.35
N THR A 91 -2.47 -3.89 26.53
CA THR A 91 -3.17 -4.91 25.74
C THR A 91 -3.05 -4.59 24.25
N THR A 92 -2.89 -5.60 23.40
CA THR A 92 -2.77 -5.44 21.95
C THR A 92 -3.96 -6.09 21.23
N PRO A 93 -5.12 -5.41 21.12
CA PRO A 93 -6.16 -5.81 20.18
C PRO A 93 -5.64 -5.77 18.72
N PRO A 94 -6.35 -6.38 17.75
CA PRO A 94 -5.96 -6.30 16.35
C PRO A 94 -5.77 -4.84 15.89
N ASN A 95 -4.60 -4.55 15.29
CA ASN A 95 -4.17 -3.24 14.78
C ASN A 95 -4.24 -2.08 15.79
N CYS A 96 -4.27 -2.39 17.09
CA CYS A 96 -4.36 -1.39 18.14
C CYS A 96 -3.47 -1.76 19.32
N ILE A 97 -3.05 -0.75 20.07
CA ILE A 97 -2.47 -0.89 21.39
C ILE A 97 -3.28 -0.06 22.38
N GLN A 98 -3.55 -0.67 23.52
CA GLN A 98 -4.32 -0.08 24.60
C GLN A 98 -3.43 -0.02 25.84
N VAL A 99 -3.40 1.15 26.48
CA VAL A 99 -2.65 1.39 27.71
C VAL A 99 -3.62 1.86 28.80
N ASP A 100 -3.69 1.08 29.86
CA ASP A 100 -4.45 1.37 31.07
C ASP A 100 -3.46 1.70 32.19
N VAL A 101 -3.52 2.92 32.71
CA VAL A 101 -2.72 3.37 33.84
C VAL A 101 -3.64 3.61 35.02
N GLN A 102 -3.27 3.08 36.19
CA GLN A 102 -4.03 3.20 37.42
C GLN A 102 -3.11 3.65 38.55
N GLU A 103 -3.58 4.61 39.35
CA GLU A 103 -2.86 5.15 40.50
C GLU A 103 -3.74 5.10 41.76
N ASN A 104 -3.12 4.78 42.90
CA ASN A 104 -3.75 4.77 44.22
C ASN A 104 -3.36 6.04 44.99
N VAL A 105 -4.18 7.10 44.83
CA VAL A 105 -3.91 8.41 45.44
C VAL A 105 -4.33 8.39 46.91
N VAL A 106 -3.37 8.64 47.81
CA VAL A 106 -3.65 8.80 49.24
C VAL A 106 -4.25 10.21 49.47
N PRO A 107 -5.47 10.33 50.02
CA PRO A 107 -6.04 11.63 50.35
C PRO A 107 -5.25 12.29 51.50
N ILE A 108 -5.24 13.62 51.56
CA ILE A 108 -4.49 14.37 52.58
C ILE A 108 -5.36 14.57 53.83
N PHE A 109 -6.62 14.99 53.67
CA PHE A 109 -7.50 15.32 54.80
C PHE A 109 -8.42 14.15 55.17
N VAL A 110 -8.94 13.41 54.20
CA VAL A 110 -9.78 12.22 54.43
C VAL A 110 -8.97 11.09 55.07
N ALA A 111 -7.64 11.05 54.87
CA ALA A 111 -6.75 10.07 55.50
C ALA A 111 -6.78 10.10 57.04
N ILE A 112 -7.17 11.24 57.64
CA ILE A 112 -7.28 11.40 59.09
C ILE A 112 -8.36 10.48 59.68
N VAL A 113 -9.42 10.18 58.92
CA VAL A 113 -10.58 9.41 59.38
C VAL A 113 -10.78 8.10 58.61
N TRP A 114 -10.09 7.92 57.48
CA TRP A 114 -10.19 6.74 56.63
C TRP A 114 -8.83 6.35 56.04
N ASN A 115 -8.42 5.10 56.25
CA ASN A 115 -7.13 4.58 55.76
C ASN A 115 -7.29 3.85 54.42
N GLY A 116 -7.58 4.60 53.35
CA GLY A 116 -7.64 4.05 52.00
C GLY A 116 -7.19 5.05 50.95
N THR A 117 -7.28 4.65 49.69
CA THR A 117 -6.83 5.42 48.53
C THR A 117 -7.94 5.65 47.54
N PHE A 118 -7.93 6.80 46.87
CA PHE A 118 -8.73 7.00 45.68
C PHE A 118 -8.06 6.33 44.50
N ASN A 119 -8.79 5.41 43.87
CA ASN A 119 -8.32 4.78 42.65
C ASN A 119 -8.69 5.64 41.44
N VAL A 120 -7.68 6.21 40.79
CA VAL A 120 -7.85 6.96 39.55
C VAL A 120 -7.30 6.16 38.38
N ARG A 121 -7.94 6.27 37.23
CA ARG A 121 -7.60 5.50 36.03
C ARG A 121 -7.57 6.42 34.80
N GLY A 122 -6.60 6.16 33.95
CA GLY A 122 -6.47 6.72 32.61
C GLY A 122 -6.45 5.58 31.61
N HIS A 123 -7.10 5.79 30.48
CA HIS A 123 -7.26 4.78 29.45
C HIS A 123 -7.05 5.43 28.10
N ALA A 124 -6.15 4.86 27.30
CA ALA A 124 -5.89 5.32 25.96
C ALA A 124 -5.74 4.14 25.01
N LYS A 125 -6.17 4.35 23.77
CA LYS A 125 -6.09 3.35 22.70
C LYS A 125 -5.63 4.04 21.42
N ALA A 126 -4.53 3.57 20.85
CA ALA A 126 -4.06 3.98 19.55
C ALA A 126 -4.26 2.81 18.57
N CYS A 127 -4.80 3.12 17.39
CA CYS A 127 -5.00 2.15 16.33
C CYS A 127 -4.40 2.68 15.04
N PHE A 128 -3.90 1.78 14.21
CA PHE A 128 -3.63 2.06 12.82
C PHE A 128 -4.68 1.33 11.97
N ALA A 129 -5.04 1.93 10.85
CA ALA A 129 -5.82 1.26 9.82
C ALA A 129 -4.85 0.79 8.76
N ILE A 130 -4.91 -0.51 8.44
CA ILE A 130 -4.38 -1.01 7.18
C ILE A 130 -5.54 -0.84 6.21
N THR A 131 -5.57 0.24 5.44
CA THR A 131 -6.38 0.23 4.23
C THR A 131 -5.76 -0.83 3.34
N ALA A 132 -6.43 -1.97 3.21
CA ALA A 132 -6.04 -3.05 2.31
C ALA A 132 -6.28 -2.57 0.86
N LEU A 133 -5.45 -1.65 0.41
CA LEU A 133 -5.27 -1.38 -1.00
C LEU A 133 -4.31 -2.45 -1.49
N GLY A 134 -4.82 -3.37 -2.30
CA GLY A 134 -3.97 -4.29 -3.05
C GLY A 134 -2.97 -3.50 -3.88
N PRO A 135 -1.73 -3.99 -4.06
CA PRO A 135 -0.75 -3.31 -4.88
C PRO A 135 -1.20 -3.27 -6.34
N SER A 136 -1.03 -2.11 -6.97
CA SER A 136 -1.22 -1.89 -8.41
C SER A 136 0.06 -2.21 -9.17
N VAL A 137 1.21 -2.10 -8.50
CA VAL A 137 2.52 -2.46 -9.06
C VAL A 137 3.15 -3.49 -8.14
N ILE A 138 3.44 -4.68 -8.67
CA ILE A 138 4.14 -5.74 -7.98
C ILE A 138 5.40 -6.08 -8.78
N VAL A 139 6.55 -5.95 -8.12
CA VAL A 139 7.85 -6.37 -8.64
C VAL A 139 8.22 -7.68 -7.94
N LEU A 140 8.25 -8.77 -8.69
CA LEU A 140 8.29 -10.13 -8.17
C LEU A 140 9.69 -10.64 -7.83
N GLU A 141 10.74 -10.13 -8.47
CA GLU A 141 12.12 -10.58 -8.28
C GLU A 141 12.57 -10.45 -6.81
N GLU A 142 13.01 -11.55 -6.21
CA GLU A 142 13.36 -11.65 -4.78
C GLU A 142 14.86 -11.46 -4.52
N ASP A 143 15.72 -11.86 -5.46
CA ASP A 143 17.17 -11.99 -5.22
C ASP A 143 18.00 -10.93 -5.95
N ALA A 144 17.54 -10.41 -7.08
CA ALA A 144 18.25 -9.35 -7.79
C ALA A 144 18.13 -7.99 -7.08
N CYS A 145 19.09 -7.11 -7.33
CA CYS A 145 19.04 -5.72 -6.88
C CYS A 145 18.54 -4.81 -8.00
N GLU A 146 18.19 -3.56 -7.70
CA GLU A 146 17.71 -2.60 -8.70
C GLU A 146 16.51 -3.17 -9.48
N THR A 147 15.58 -3.80 -8.77
CA THR A 147 14.42 -4.47 -9.38
C THR A 147 13.31 -3.50 -9.77
N LEU A 148 13.27 -2.35 -9.09
CA LEU A 148 12.49 -1.17 -9.50
C LEU A 148 13.45 0.02 -9.64
N THR A 149 13.62 0.54 -10.85
CA THR A 149 14.55 1.65 -11.11
C THR A 149 13.89 2.83 -11.81
N LEU A 150 14.15 4.04 -11.32
CA LEU A 150 13.75 5.30 -11.96
C LEU A 150 15.01 6.01 -12.49
N ASN A 151 15.38 5.69 -13.73
CA ASN A 151 16.55 6.23 -14.41
C ASN A 151 16.17 7.49 -15.19
N GLY A 152 15.97 8.58 -14.45
CA GLY A 152 15.57 9.87 -15.01
C GLY A 152 15.84 11.03 -14.08
N ASN A 153 16.00 12.23 -14.62
CA ASN A 153 16.10 13.44 -13.79
C ASN A 153 14.73 13.89 -13.26
N ASN A 154 13.65 13.41 -13.88
CA ASN A 154 12.26 13.72 -13.56
C ASN A 154 11.33 12.52 -13.84
N ALA A 155 11.83 11.29 -13.71
CA ALA A 155 10.96 10.11 -13.80
C ALA A 155 9.99 10.13 -12.61
N ALA A 156 8.71 9.86 -12.86
CA ALA A 156 7.68 9.83 -11.84
C ALA A 156 6.80 8.59 -12.03
N ILE A 157 6.47 7.93 -10.92
CA ILE A 157 5.39 6.93 -10.85
C ILE A 157 4.32 7.49 -9.92
N ASN A 158 3.12 7.74 -10.44
CA ASN A 158 1.99 8.18 -9.66
C ASN A 158 0.94 7.07 -9.61
N VAL A 159 0.81 6.40 -8.47
CA VAL A 159 -0.22 5.38 -8.22
C VAL A 159 -1.35 6.02 -7.41
N TRP A 160 -2.42 6.40 -8.11
CA TRP A 160 -3.55 7.12 -7.50
C TRP A 160 -4.39 6.24 -6.58
N ASN A 161 -4.58 4.98 -6.98
CA ASN A 161 -5.52 4.05 -6.35
C ASN A 161 -4.89 2.69 -6.04
N GLY A 162 -3.79 2.70 -5.29
CA GLY A 162 -3.07 1.49 -4.93
C GLY A 162 -1.75 1.75 -4.23
N ASN A 163 -0.92 0.72 -4.19
CA ASN A 163 0.45 0.77 -3.68
C ASN A 163 1.42 0.07 -4.64
N ILE A 164 2.70 0.22 -4.38
CA ILE A 164 3.79 -0.53 -4.99
C ILE A 164 4.33 -1.53 -3.96
N HIS A 165 4.51 -2.79 -4.37
CA HIS A 165 5.17 -3.82 -3.58
C HIS A 165 6.40 -4.34 -4.33
N VAL A 166 7.55 -4.40 -3.64
CA VAL A 166 8.82 -4.87 -4.20
C VAL A 166 9.37 -6.01 -3.37
N ASN A 167 9.46 -7.20 -3.97
CA ASN A 167 9.84 -8.44 -3.30
C ASN A 167 11.35 -8.59 -3.03
N SER A 168 12.19 -7.80 -3.71
CA SER A 168 13.64 -7.95 -3.62
C SER A 168 14.18 -7.73 -2.21
N HIS A 169 15.04 -8.66 -1.76
CA HIS A 169 15.75 -8.62 -0.48
C HIS A 169 16.97 -7.69 -0.48
N CYS A 170 17.37 -7.13 -1.63
CA CYS A 170 18.56 -6.31 -1.75
C CYS A 170 18.47 -4.99 -0.97
N SER A 171 19.64 -4.44 -0.60
CA SER A 171 19.73 -3.12 0.03
C SER A 171 19.37 -1.94 -0.88
N ASN A 172 19.34 -2.18 -2.18
CA ASN A 172 18.94 -1.24 -3.24
C ASN A 172 17.89 -1.93 -4.15
N ALA A 173 16.89 -2.57 -3.55
CA ALA A 173 15.77 -3.19 -4.26
C ALA A 173 15.00 -2.16 -5.11
N VAL A 174 14.82 -0.96 -4.55
CA VAL A 174 14.33 0.22 -5.27
C VAL A 174 15.48 1.21 -5.43
N ASP A 175 15.75 1.63 -6.66
CA ASP A 175 16.63 2.76 -6.96
C ASP A 175 15.80 3.89 -7.57
N LEU A 176 15.58 4.95 -6.80
CA LEU A 176 14.84 6.11 -7.28
C LEU A 176 15.63 6.97 -8.26
N GLY A 177 16.96 6.83 -8.35
CA GLY A 177 17.77 7.79 -9.10
C GLY A 177 17.46 9.22 -8.65
N ASN A 178 16.95 10.08 -9.55
CA ASN A 178 16.42 11.40 -9.21
C ASN A 178 14.91 11.52 -9.47
N GLY A 179 14.20 10.40 -9.51
CA GLY A 179 12.77 10.33 -9.76
C GLY A 179 11.94 10.21 -8.49
N ASP A 180 10.64 10.47 -8.63
CA ASP A 180 9.68 10.47 -7.54
C ASP A 180 8.67 9.32 -7.66
N ILE A 181 8.25 8.78 -6.51
CA ILE A 181 7.13 7.84 -6.44
C ILE A 181 6.03 8.46 -5.57
N THR A 182 4.87 8.68 -6.16
CA THR A 182 3.66 9.18 -5.50
C THR A 182 2.66 8.03 -5.37
N THR A 183 2.19 7.73 -4.17
CA THR A 183 1.28 6.59 -3.91
C THR A 183 0.20 6.96 -2.90
N LEU A 184 -0.94 6.28 -2.91
CA LEU A 184 -1.98 6.51 -1.88
C LEU A 184 -1.57 5.98 -0.50
N SER A 185 -0.72 4.96 -0.45
CA SER A 185 -0.18 4.36 0.77
C SER A 185 1.29 4.02 0.61
N ALA A 186 2.02 3.89 1.72
CA ALA A 186 3.48 3.78 1.69
C ALA A 186 3.95 2.54 0.93
N VAL A 187 4.88 2.74 -0.01
CA VAL A 187 5.53 1.69 -0.80
C VAL A 187 6.08 0.59 0.11
N SER A 188 5.72 -0.65 -0.16
CA SER A 188 6.17 -1.82 0.60
C SER A 188 7.39 -2.45 -0.06
N ILE A 189 8.47 -2.59 0.69
CA ILE A 189 9.76 -3.09 0.19
C ILE A 189 10.24 -4.16 1.15
N VAL A 190 10.58 -5.34 0.62
CA VAL A 190 11.14 -6.43 1.42
C VAL A 190 12.56 -6.08 1.89
N GLY A 191 13.43 -5.70 0.96
CA GLY A 191 14.78 -5.24 1.22
C GLY A 191 14.82 -3.77 1.63
N ASN A 192 15.56 -2.95 0.88
CA ASN A 192 15.73 -1.53 1.14
C ASN A 192 15.83 -0.74 -0.18
N TRP A 193 15.92 0.58 -0.09
CA TRP A 193 15.94 1.48 -1.22
C TRP A 193 17.12 2.43 -1.17
N VAL A 194 17.47 2.97 -2.34
CA VAL A 194 18.42 4.06 -2.52
C VAL A 194 17.78 5.15 -3.37
N GLY A 195 18.25 6.38 -3.19
CA GLY A 195 17.80 7.52 -3.97
C GLY A 195 18.90 8.57 -4.05
N GLY A 196 18.95 9.27 -5.17
CA GLY A 196 19.77 10.44 -5.39
C GLY A 196 19.20 11.68 -4.69
N PRO A 197 19.85 12.85 -4.86
CA PRO A 197 19.50 14.07 -4.12
C PRO A 197 18.05 14.55 -4.28
N ASN A 198 17.40 14.17 -5.39
CA ASN A 198 16.04 14.56 -5.72
C ASN A 198 15.07 13.36 -5.78
N GLY A 199 15.49 12.17 -5.34
CA GLY A 199 14.62 11.00 -5.35
C GLY A 199 13.76 10.93 -4.10
N HIS A 200 12.45 11.06 -4.23
CA HIS A 200 11.54 11.13 -3.09
C HIS A 200 10.32 10.20 -3.21
N PHE A 201 9.70 9.93 -2.06
CA PHE A 201 8.41 9.27 -1.95
C PHE A 201 7.38 10.27 -1.41
N TYR A 202 6.22 10.34 -2.06
CA TYR A 202 5.12 11.21 -1.68
C TYR A 202 3.80 10.45 -1.55
N ASP A 203 2.89 11.00 -0.75
CA ASP A 203 1.48 10.66 -0.83
C ASP A 203 0.79 11.41 -1.98
N THR A 204 -0.42 10.98 -2.37
CA THR A 204 -1.22 11.65 -3.42
C THR A 204 -1.63 13.10 -3.06
N GLY A 205 -1.43 13.52 -1.80
CA GLY A 205 -1.57 14.90 -1.35
C GLY A 205 -0.28 15.74 -1.44
N GLY A 206 0.81 15.15 -1.95
CA GLY A 206 2.12 15.78 -2.11
C GLY A 206 2.92 15.91 -0.81
N GLN A 207 2.58 15.17 0.25
CA GLN A 207 3.38 15.13 1.48
C GLN A 207 4.41 13.99 1.43
N PRO A 208 5.62 14.17 1.99
CA PRO A 208 6.60 13.08 2.07
C PRO A 208 6.02 11.85 2.77
N LEU A 209 6.11 10.69 2.12
CA LEU A 209 5.59 9.42 2.60
C LEU A 209 6.70 8.37 2.58
N ALA A 210 7.33 8.12 3.72
CA ALA A 210 8.43 7.15 3.79
C ALA A 210 7.94 5.73 3.43
N PRO A 211 8.71 4.96 2.64
CA PRO A 211 8.38 3.58 2.32
C PRO A 211 8.53 2.68 3.55
N LEU A 212 7.83 1.56 3.57
CA LEU A 212 7.95 0.52 4.58
C LEU A 212 8.95 -0.52 4.10
N THR A 213 10.09 -0.62 4.77
CA THR A 213 11.10 -1.65 4.49
C THR A 213 10.92 -2.85 5.41
N GLY A 214 11.58 -3.98 5.11
CA GLY A 214 11.47 -5.21 5.91
C GLY A 214 10.10 -5.88 5.86
N GLN A 215 9.32 -5.59 4.82
CA GLN A 215 8.01 -6.23 4.60
C GLN A 215 8.19 -7.71 4.22
N PRO A 216 7.18 -8.57 4.45
CA PRO A 216 7.20 -9.94 3.92
C PRO A 216 7.08 -9.93 2.40
N VAL A 217 7.69 -10.92 1.74
CA VAL A 217 7.51 -11.18 0.31
C VAL A 217 6.03 -11.39 0.00
N LEU A 218 5.54 -10.70 -1.02
CA LEU A 218 4.19 -10.88 -1.54
C LEU A 218 4.20 -11.96 -2.64
N PRO A 219 3.49 -13.08 -2.45
CA PRO A 219 3.37 -14.10 -3.50
C PRO A 219 2.71 -13.53 -4.76
N ASP A 220 3.09 -14.05 -5.92
CA ASP A 220 2.46 -13.68 -7.19
C ASP A 220 0.94 -13.94 -7.15
N PRO A 221 0.10 -12.89 -7.17
CA PRO A 221 -1.34 -13.05 -7.11
C PRO A 221 -1.84 -13.81 -8.35
N LEU A 222 -1.29 -13.53 -9.53
CA LEU A 222 -1.73 -14.13 -10.79
C LEU A 222 -1.12 -15.52 -11.05
N ALA A 223 -0.40 -16.12 -10.09
CA ALA A 223 0.25 -17.42 -10.24
C ALA A 223 -0.71 -18.55 -10.66
N ASN A 224 -1.99 -18.46 -10.27
CA ASN A 224 -3.00 -19.48 -10.58
C ASN A 224 -3.78 -19.19 -11.88
N LEU A 225 -3.58 -18.04 -12.53
CA LEU A 225 -4.23 -17.72 -13.80
C LEU A 225 -3.81 -18.75 -14.87
N PRO A 226 -4.74 -19.55 -15.43
CA PRO A 226 -4.37 -20.61 -16.36
C PRO A 226 -3.87 -20.02 -17.68
N ALA A 227 -2.79 -20.57 -18.22
CA ALA A 227 -2.32 -20.19 -19.55
C ALA A 227 -3.30 -20.66 -20.65
N PRO A 228 -3.53 -19.87 -21.72
CA PRO A 228 -4.36 -20.31 -22.84
C PRO A 228 -3.85 -21.58 -23.51
N ASN A 229 -4.74 -22.54 -23.73
CA ASN A 229 -4.41 -23.73 -24.49
C ASN A 229 -4.49 -23.44 -26.00
N LEU A 230 -3.34 -23.39 -26.68
CA LEU A 230 -3.23 -23.11 -28.12
C LEU A 230 -4.10 -24.05 -29.00
N SER A 231 -4.34 -25.29 -28.56
CA SER A 231 -5.15 -26.25 -29.32
C SER A 231 -6.65 -25.90 -29.34
N SER A 232 -7.13 -25.09 -28.39
CA SER A 232 -8.52 -24.63 -28.31
C SER A 232 -8.88 -23.58 -29.37
N TYR A 233 -7.88 -23.02 -30.05
CA TYR A 233 -8.07 -21.92 -31.02
C TYR A 233 -7.88 -22.40 -32.46
N ALA A 234 -8.96 -22.25 -33.24
CA ALA A 234 -9.04 -22.71 -34.63
C ALA A 234 -8.38 -21.73 -35.62
N THR A 235 -8.52 -20.42 -35.40
CA THR A 235 -7.90 -19.38 -36.22
C THR A 235 -6.40 -19.38 -35.99
N ARG A 236 -5.62 -19.50 -37.08
CA ARG A 236 -4.16 -19.58 -37.04
C ARG A 236 -3.54 -18.80 -38.18
N TYR A 237 -2.50 -18.02 -37.88
CA TYR A 237 -1.63 -17.39 -38.84
C TYR A 237 -0.23 -18.02 -38.73
N GLY A 238 0.24 -18.63 -39.83
CA GLY A 238 1.42 -19.50 -39.78
C GLY A 238 1.18 -20.83 -39.06
N THR A 239 2.24 -21.59 -38.84
CA THR A 239 2.23 -22.84 -38.05
C THR A 239 3.46 -22.94 -37.17
N ALA A 240 3.45 -23.82 -36.16
CA ALA A 240 4.60 -24.02 -35.29
C ALA A 240 5.88 -24.38 -36.07
N ALA A 241 5.75 -25.26 -37.08
CA ALA A 241 6.87 -25.69 -37.94
C ALA A 241 7.28 -24.65 -39.00
N GLN A 242 6.35 -23.78 -39.40
CA GLN A 242 6.55 -22.74 -40.39
C GLN A 242 5.93 -21.44 -39.86
N PRO A 243 6.59 -20.76 -38.90
CA PRO A 243 6.11 -19.50 -38.37
C PRO A 243 6.09 -18.45 -39.49
N ASN A 244 5.13 -17.55 -39.43
CA ASN A 244 4.97 -16.44 -40.36
C ASN A 244 4.61 -15.18 -39.57
N THR A 245 5.53 -14.22 -39.53
CA THR A 245 5.25 -12.91 -38.91
C THR A 245 4.24 -12.14 -39.74
N LEU A 246 3.13 -11.74 -39.12
CA LEU A 246 2.17 -10.85 -39.76
C LEU A 246 2.74 -9.42 -39.74
N LYS A 247 3.03 -8.87 -40.93
CA LYS A 247 3.59 -7.52 -41.07
C LYS A 247 2.54 -6.56 -41.61
N ILE A 248 2.30 -5.47 -40.88
CA ILE A 248 1.38 -4.41 -41.27
C ILE A 248 2.16 -3.11 -41.31
N THR A 249 2.19 -2.45 -42.46
CA THR A 249 3.01 -1.24 -42.66
C THR A 249 2.21 -0.02 -43.11
N HIS A 250 0.95 -0.22 -43.53
CA HIS A 250 0.03 0.83 -43.97
C HIS A 250 -1.39 0.25 -44.17
N GLY A 251 -2.36 1.15 -44.37
CA GLY A 251 -3.75 0.80 -44.70
C GLY A 251 -4.61 0.51 -43.47
N ASN A 252 -5.86 0.12 -43.69
CA ASN A 252 -6.80 -0.24 -42.63
C ASN A 252 -6.87 -1.77 -42.54
N VAL A 253 -6.51 -2.35 -41.40
CA VAL A 253 -6.42 -3.79 -41.20
C VAL A 253 -7.19 -4.19 -39.94
N THR A 254 -8.13 -5.12 -40.08
CA THR A 254 -8.81 -5.71 -38.93
C THR A 254 -8.26 -7.11 -38.64
N LEU A 255 -7.85 -7.35 -37.41
CA LEU A 255 -7.32 -8.62 -36.92
C LEU A 255 -8.39 -9.38 -36.14
N ASN A 256 -8.32 -10.70 -36.19
CA ASN A 256 -9.27 -11.59 -35.53
C ASN A 256 -8.55 -12.44 -34.48
N PRO A 257 -9.19 -12.77 -33.35
CA PRO A 257 -8.58 -13.56 -32.30
C PRO A 257 -8.13 -14.94 -32.82
N GLY A 258 -6.99 -15.42 -32.33
CA GLY A 258 -6.38 -16.65 -32.80
C GLY A 258 -4.91 -16.79 -32.42
N VAL A 259 -4.25 -17.82 -32.98
CA VAL A 259 -2.83 -18.09 -32.76
C VAL A 259 -2.00 -17.53 -33.91
N TYR A 260 -1.04 -16.66 -33.57
CA TYR A 260 -0.11 -16.02 -34.50
C TYR A 260 1.28 -16.62 -34.32
N TYR A 261 1.58 -17.65 -35.11
CA TYR A 261 2.89 -18.29 -35.11
C TYR A 261 3.88 -17.37 -35.83
N GLY A 262 4.85 -16.82 -35.11
CA GLY A 262 5.79 -15.81 -35.63
C GLY A 262 5.41 -14.36 -35.30
N GLY A 263 4.36 -14.15 -34.52
CA GLY A 263 4.00 -12.85 -33.96
C GLY A 263 3.38 -11.86 -34.94
N ILE A 264 3.13 -10.66 -34.43
CA ILE A 264 2.56 -9.53 -35.17
C ILE A 264 3.54 -8.36 -35.10
N ASN A 265 3.85 -7.77 -36.25
CA ASN A 265 4.70 -6.60 -36.38
C ASN A 265 3.95 -5.51 -37.15
N ILE A 266 3.63 -4.42 -36.46
CA ILE A 266 2.89 -3.27 -36.96
C ILE A 266 3.87 -2.09 -36.98
N THR A 267 4.07 -1.48 -38.15
CA THR A 267 4.93 -0.28 -38.29
C THR A 267 4.20 0.94 -38.87
N GLY A 268 2.93 0.79 -39.25
CA GLY A 268 2.09 1.87 -39.79
C GLY A 268 0.72 1.38 -40.24
N GLY A 269 -0.21 2.31 -40.43
CA GLY A 269 -1.61 2.03 -40.77
C GLY A 269 -2.54 2.07 -39.56
N ASN A 270 -3.82 1.80 -39.79
CA ASN A 270 -4.87 1.74 -38.78
C ASN A 270 -5.22 0.27 -38.54
N VAL A 271 -4.95 -0.24 -37.34
CA VAL A 271 -5.13 -1.65 -37.00
C VAL A 271 -6.19 -1.80 -35.91
N THR A 272 -7.28 -2.49 -36.23
CA THR A 272 -8.34 -2.80 -35.28
C THR A 272 -8.24 -4.27 -34.87
N PHE A 273 -8.13 -4.56 -33.58
CA PHE A 273 -8.25 -5.91 -33.04
C PHE A 273 -9.71 -6.16 -32.66
N ASN A 274 -10.35 -7.17 -33.28
CA ASN A 274 -11.66 -7.62 -32.82
C ASN A 274 -11.56 -8.23 -31.41
N PRO A 275 -12.60 -8.13 -30.57
CA PRO A 275 -12.62 -8.71 -29.23
C PRO A 275 -12.18 -10.18 -29.18
N GLY A 276 -11.35 -10.53 -28.20
CA GLY A 276 -10.97 -11.91 -27.92
C GLY A 276 -9.49 -12.15 -27.61
N VAL A 277 -9.09 -13.42 -27.72
CA VAL A 277 -7.77 -13.90 -27.30
C VAL A 277 -6.81 -13.99 -28.48
N TYR A 278 -5.68 -13.28 -28.37
CA TYR A 278 -4.58 -13.26 -29.33
C TYR A 278 -3.36 -13.94 -28.71
N ILE A 279 -2.94 -15.06 -29.31
CA ILE A 279 -1.79 -15.83 -28.81
C ILE A 279 -0.60 -15.63 -29.73
N MET A 280 0.45 -14.98 -29.23
CA MET A 280 1.73 -14.83 -29.92
C MET A 280 2.63 -16.00 -29.55
N ALA A 281 2.64 -17.03 -30.40
CA ALA A 281 3.44 -18.23 -30.21
C ALA A 281 4.76 -18.12 -31.00
N GLY A 282 5.81 -17.63 -30.34
CA GLY A 282 7.08 -17.20 -30.97
C GLY A 282 7.24 -15.69 -30.84
N SER A 283 7.78 -15.02 -31.86
CA SER A 283 8.32 -13.64 -31.88
C SER A 283 7.52 -12.45 -31.29
N GLY A 284 6.33 -12.66 -30.70
CA GLY A 284 5.68 -11.64 -29.86
C GLY A 284 4.79 -10.64 -30.59
N LEU A 285 4.59 -9.48 -29.96
CA LEU A 285 3.83 -8.35 -30.50
C LEU A 285 4.74 -7.12 -30.53
N SER A 286 4.90 -6.53 -31.71
CA SER A 286 5.68 -5.32 -31.92
C SER A 286 4.82 -4.28 -32.65
N VAL A 287 4.56 -3.15 -31.98
CA VAL A 287 3.87 -1.97 -32.52
C VAL A 287 4.87 -0.82 -32.47
N THR A 288 5.31 -0.39 -33.64
CA THR A 288 6.36 0.62 -33.83
C THR A 288 5.96 1.60 -34.93
N GLY A 289 6.79 2.60 -35.21
CA GLY A 289 6.49 3.58 -36.26
C GLY A 289 5.31 4.46 -35.88
N ASN A 290 4.43 4.77 -36.84
CA ASN A 290 3.26 5.66 -36.63
C ASN A 290 1.99 4.91 -37.01
N ALA A 291 1.67 3.86 -36.26
CA ALA A 291 0.47 3.07 -36.46
C ALA A 291 -0.56 3.41 -35.38
N ASP A 292 -1.81 3.57 -35.80
CA ASP A 292 -2.94 3.72 -34.88
C ASP A 292 -3.51 2.33 -34.64
N VAL A 293 -3.57 1.92 -33.37
CA VAL A 293 -3.95 0.57 -32.95
C VAL A 293 -5.06 0.65 -31.93
N GLU A 294 -6.20 0.07 -32.25
CA GLU A 294 -7.38 0.03 -31.38
C GLU A 294 -7.81 -1.43 -31.12
N GLY A 295 -8.30 -1.72 -29.92
CA GLY A 295 -8.81 -3.03 -29.57
C GLY A 295 -9.58 -3.03 -28.25
N GLU A 296 -10.87 -3.33 -28.32
CA GLU A 296 -11.72 -3.48 -27.13
C GLU A 296 -11.88 -4.96 -26.74
N GLU A 297 -11.88 -5.24 -25.44
CA GLU A 297 -12.01 -6.60 -24.89
C GLU A 297 -10.98 -7.59 -25.46
N VAL A 298 -9.72 -7.18 -25.50
CA VAL A 298 -8.61 -7.92 -26.08
C VAL A 298 -7.67 -8.45 -25.00
N PHE A 299 -7.29 -9.71 -25.13
CA PHE A 299 -6.30 -10.34 -24.28
C PHE A 299 -5.16 -10.92 -25.13
N PHE A 300 -3.93 -10.53 -24.81
CA PHE A 300 -2.72 -10.94 -25.51
C PHE A 300 -1.90 -11.90 -24.64
N TYR A 301 -1.64 -13.09 -25.17
CA TYR A 301 -0.77 -14.08 -24.54
C TYR A 301 0.53 -14.25 -25.31
N LEU A 302 1.67 -13.91 -24.70
CA LEU A 302 3.00 -14.00 -25.29
C LEU A 302 3.72 -15.25 -24.79
N THR A 303 4.01 -16.19 -25.70
CA THR A 303 4.52 -17.52 -25.32
C THR A 303 5.50 -18.07 -26.33
N HIS A 304 6.13 -19.18 -25.95
CA HIS A 304 7.05 -19.89 -26.81
C HIS A 304 6.36 -20.51 -28.03
N ASN A 305 7.07 -20.59 -29.15
CA ASN A 305 6.67 -21.45 -30.26
C ASN A 305 6.79 -22.91 -29.78
N PRO A 306 5.69 -23.69 -29.76
CA PRO A 306 5.71 -25.05 -29.23
C PRO A 306 6.60 -26.02 -30.01
N ALA A 307 6.94 -25.72 -31.28
CA ALA A 307 7.85 -26.56 -32.07
C ALA A 307 9.33 -26.17 -31.90
N ASN A 308 9.62 -24.93 -31.47
CA ASN A 308 10.97 -24.42 -31.30
C ASN A 308 11.02 -23.58 -30.01
N PRO A 309 11.00 -24.22 -28.82
CA PRO A 309 10.93 -23.53 -27.53
C PRO A 309 12.26 -22.87 -27.11
N SER A 310 13.32 -22.99 -27.91
CA SER A 310 14.64 -22.44 -27.61
C SER A 310 15.27 -21.79 -28.83
N GLY A 311 15.94 -20.65 -28.66
CA GLY A 311 16.63 -19.91 -29.72
C GLY A 311 16.00 -18.53 -30.02
N ALA A 312 16.61 -17.75 -30.91
CA ALA A 312 16.11 -16.42 -31.25
C ALA A 312 14.69 -16.48 -31.87
N GLY A 313 13.76 -15.72 -31.31
CA GLY A 313 12.34 -15.74 -31.71
C GLY A 313 11.57 -16.97 -31.25
N ALA A 314 12.14 -17.76 -30.33
CA ALA A 314 11.47 -18.88 -29.70
C ALA A 314 10.35 -18.42 -28.77
N ALA A 315 10.56 -17.33 -28.03
CA ALA A 315 9.54 -16.69 -27.19
C ALA A 315 9.14 -15.31 -27.72
N GLY A 316 8.03 -14.80 -27.18
CA GLY A 316 7.46 -13.54 -27.60
C GLY A 316 7.82 -12.41 -26.65
N SER A 317 8.46 -11.37 -27.20
CA SER A 317 8.62 -10.08 -26.53
C SER A 317 7.39 -9.19 -26.76
N LEU A 318 7.22 -8.20 -25.89
CA LEU A 318 6.26 -7.12 -26.06
C LEU A 318 7.03 -5.85 -26.39
N ASP A 319 6.73 -5.21 -27.52
CA ASP A 319 7.35 -3.94 -27.90
C ASP A 319 6.27 -2.99 -28.40
N LEU A 320 5.92 -2.01 -27.57
CA LEU A 320 4.94 -0.97 -27.86
C LEU A 320 5.68 0.38 -27.92
N SER A 321 6.52 0.55 -28.93
CA SER A 321 7.37 1.74 -29.11
C SER A 321 6.97 2.64 -30.30
N GLY A 322 5.71 2.55 -30.71
CA GLY A 322 5.11 3.41 -31.73
C GLY A 322 4.83 4.84 -31.23
N ASN A 323 4.64 5.76 -32.16
CA ASN A 323 4.21 7.14 -31.91
C ASN A 323 2.76 7.41 -32.35
N GLY A 324 2.07 6.39 -32.88
CA GLY A 324 0.64 6.51 -33.21
C GLY A 324 -0.23 6.22 -31.99
N ASP A 325 -1.53 6.38 -32.16
CA ASP A 325 -2.50 6.20 -31.09
C ASP A 325 -2.58 4.71 -30.71
N LEU A 326 -2.56 4.38 -29.42
CA LEU A 326 -2.68 3.00 -28.94
C LEU A 326 -3.79 2.93 -27.91
N GLU A 327 -4.90 2.30 -28.26
CA GLU A 327 -6.05 2.12 -27.38
C GLU A 327 -6.35 0.62 -27.22
N LEU A 328 -6.08 0.06 -26.04
CA LEU A 328 -6.35 -1.35 -25.76
C LEU A 328 -7.01 -1.52 -24.40
N THR A 329 -8.15 -2.23 -24.37
CA THR A 329 -8.88 -2.55 -23.14
C THR A 329 -8.98 -4.06 -22.91
N PRO A 330 -8.84 -4.54 -21.66
CA PRO A 330 -8.93 -5.96 -21.35
C PRO A 330 -10.37 -6.47 -21.52
N PRO A 331 -10.58 -7.80 -21.58
CA PRO A 331 -11.90 -8.37 -21.45
C PRO A 331 -12.55 -7.95 -20.13
N SER A 332 -13.85 -7.64 -20.16
CA SER A 332 -14.64 -7.29 -18.97
C SER A 332 -15.12 -8.50 -18.17
N SER A 333 -15.00 -9.71 -18.72
CA SER A 333 -15.49 -10.95 -18.11
C SER A 333 -14.75 -12.19 -18.62
N GLY A 334 -14.99 -13.33 -17.97
CA GLY A 334 -14.37 -14.61 -18.31
C GLY A 334 -13.02 -14.82 -17.64
N THR A 335 -12.30 -15.87 -18.04
CA THR A 335 -11.06 -16.32 -17.37
C THR A 335 -9.95 -15.27 -17.34
N TYR A 336 -9.93 -14.36 -18.31
CA TYR A 336 -8.90 -13.33 -18.45
C TYR A 336 -9.45 -11.92 -18.24
N ALA A 337 -10.57 -11.80 -17.52
CA ALA A 337 -11.15 -10.50 -17.19
C ALA A 337 -10.09 -9.60 -16.54
N GLY A 338 -10.02 -8.34 -16.97
CA GLY A 338 -9.08 -7.35 -16.42
C GLY A 338 -7.60 -7.55 -16.83
N VAL A 339 -7.23 -8.60 -17.57
CA VAL A 339 -5.85 -8.83 -18.01
C VAL A 339 -5.71 -8.48 -19.50
N THR A 340 -4.79 -7.58 -19.83
CA THR A 340 -4.54 -7.19 -21.23
C THR A 340 -3.35 -7.94 -21.81
N PHE A 341 -2.27 -8.06 -21.03
CA PHE A 341 -1.07 -8.78 -21.42
C PHE A 341 -0.72 -9.85 -20.41
N PHE A 342 -0.52 -11.08 -20.89
CA PHE A 342 0.01 -12.20 -20.11
C PHE A 342 1.18 -12.81 -20.87
N GLN A 343 2.39 -12.66 -20.34
CA GLN A 343 3.56 -13.39 -20.80
C GLN A 343 3.72 -14.71 -20.04
N ALA A 344 4.00 -15.79 -20.78
CA ALA A 344 4.17 -17.11 -20.21
C ALA A 344 5.20 -17.12 -19.06
N ARG A 345 4.93 -17.92 -18.02
CA ARG A 345 5.76 -18.01 -16.80
C ARG A 345 7.15 -18.62 -17.00
N ASP A 346 7.50 -19.00 -18.22
CA ASP A 346 8.82 -19.48 -18.59
C ASP A 346 9.52 -18.53 -19.58
N ASN A 347 8.86 -17.43 -19.97
CA ASN A 347 9.32 -16.50 -20.97
C ASN A 347 10.01 -15.30 -20.30
N THR A 348 11.30 -15.18 -20.56
CA THR A 348 12.19 -14.14 -20.02
C THR A 348 12.48 -13.01 -21.02
N GLU A 349 11.79 -12.97 -22.16
CA GLU A 349 12.01 -11.93 -23.18
C GLU A 349 11.51 -10.58 -22.65
N GLU A 350 12.35 -9.55 -22.73
CA GLU A 350 12.05 -8.22 -22.20
C GLU A 350 10.85 -7.58 -22.90
N GLY A 351 10.08 -6.82 -22.13
CA GLY A 351 9.02 -5.96 -22.59
C GLY A 351 9.48 -4.50 -22.65
N HIS A 352 9.04 -3.76 -23.67
CA HIS A 352 9.24 -2.33 -23.76
C HIS A 352 7.94 -1.62 -24.12
N ILE A 353 7.64 -0.54 -23.40
CA ILE A 353 6.52 0.35 -23.73
C ILE A 353 7.05 1.79 -23.77
N HIS A 354 6.80 2.47 -24.87
CA HIS A 354 7.03 3.89 -25.02
C HIS A 354 5.68 4.61 -24.98
N GLY A 355 5.38 5.24 -23.85
CA GLY A 355 4.19 6.05 -23.68
C GLY A 355 4.26 7.36 -24.45
N THR A 356 3.18 7.69 -25.16
CA THR A 356 2.92 9.03 -25.73
C THR A 356 1.66 9.63 -25.13
N SER A 357 1.32 10.88 -25.49
CA SER A 357 0.05 11.51 -25.09
C SER A 357 -1.20 10.72 -25.47
N ASP A 358 -1.07 9.84 -26.46
CA ASP A 358 -2.16 9.13 -27.12
C ASP A 358 -2.08 7.60 -26.87
N THR A 359 -1.32 7.21 -25.84
CA THR A 359 -1.29 5.83 -25.34
C THR A 359 -2.33 5.65 -24.25
N GLU A 360 -3.43 4.97 -24.55
CA GLU A 360 -4.49 4.56 -23.63
C GLU A 360 -4.48 3.04 -23.47
N LEU A 361 -3.83 2.58 -22.42
CA LEU A 361 -3.76 1.16 -22.08
C LEU A 361 -4.39 0.95 -20.71
N SER A 362 -5.26 -0.04 -20.60
CA SER A 362 -5.90 -0.41 -19.32
C SER A 362 -5.69 -1.89 -18.98
N GLY A 363 -5.96 -2.27 -17.73
CA GLY A 363 -5.92 -3.66 -17.26
C GLY A 363 -4.60 -4.09 -16.65
N VAL A 364 -4.34 -5.40 -16.58
CA VAL A 364 -3.10 -5.95 -16.00
C VAL A 364 -2.09 -6.32 -17.09
N ILE A 365 -0.84 -5.93 -16.88
CA ILE A 365 0.34 -6.44 -17.58
C ILE A 365 1.06 -7.43 -16.67
N TYR A 366 0.99 -8.72 -17.02
CA TYR A 366 1.57 -9.81 -16.26
C TYR A 366 2.77 -10.41 -17.01
N MET A 367 3.98 -10.16 -16.51
CA MET A 367 5.27 -10.61 -17.07
C MET A 367 6.18 -11.14 -15.96
N PRO A 368 5.86 -12.31 -15.37
CA PRO A 368 6.42 -12.71 -14.07
C PRO A 368 7.91 -13.04 -14.08
N GLU A 369 8.51 -13.33 -15.23
CA GLU A 369 9.92 -13.72 -15.38
C GLU A 369 10.73 -12.75 -16.24
N ALA A 370 10.12 -11.65 -16.71
CA ALA A 370 10.76 -10.72 -17.63
C ALA A 370 10.87 -9.30 -17.06
N HIS A 371 11.88 -8.59 -17.58
CA HIS A 371 12.04 -7.17 -17.36
C HIS A 371 11.04 -6.38 -18.22
N LEU A 372 10.38 -5.37 -17.64
CA LEU A 372 9.57 -4.40 -18.36
C LEU A 372 10.23 -3.01 -18.26
N GLY A 373 10.60 -2.45 -19.41
CA GLY A 373 11.11 -1.10 -19.52
C GLY A 373 10.04 -0.13 -20.01
N LEU A 374 9.84 0.96 -19.27
CA LEU A 374 8.90 2.02 -19.60
C LEU A 374 9.67 3.30 -19.95
N THR A 375 9.30 3.93 -21.06
CA THR A 375 9.87 5.19 -21.53
C THR A 375 8.77 6.11 -22.06
N GLY A 376 9.10 7.38 -22.34
CA GLY A 376 8.12 8.32 -22.90
C GLY A 376 7.16 8.88 -21.84
N ASN A 377 6.18 9.68 -22.24
CA ASN A 377 5.23 10.35 -21.35
C ASN A 377 3.81 9.90 -21.71
N SER A 378 3.08 9.27 -20.79
CA SER A 378 1.69 8.86 -21.01
C SER A 378 0.96 8.63 -19.69
N THR A 379 -0.34 8.86 -19.68
CA THR A 379 -1.22 8.31 -18.65
C THR A 379 -1.55 6.86 -19.02
N MET A 380 -1.29 5.89 -18.13
CA MET A 380 -1.60 4.47 -18.40
C MET A 380 -2.42 3.88 -17.25
N GLU A 381 -3.66 3.47 -17.51
CA GLU A 381 -4.55 2.87 -16.49
C GLU A 381 -4.26 1.37 -16.27
N VAL A 382 -2.98 1.03 -16.10
CA VAL A 382 -2.52 -0.36 -16.00
C VAL A 382 -2.01 -0.71 -14.62
N ASN A 383 -2.30 -1.94 -14.21
CA ASN A 383 -1.61 -2.58 -13.10
C ASN A 383 -0.48 -3.45 -13.63
N PHE A 384 0.64 -3.52 -12.90
CA PHE A 384 1.82 -4.29 -13.29
C PHE A 384 2.08 -5.43 -12.31
N VAL A 385 2.36 -6.61 -12.85
CA VAL A 385 2.93 -7.74 -12.13
C VAL A 385 4.09 -8.26 -12.97
N VAL A 386 5.31 -7.82 -12.66
CA VAL A 386 6.48 -8.02 -13.51
C VAL A 386 7.67 -8.51 -12.70
N ASN A 387 8.65 -9.16 -13.34
CA ASN A 387 9.86 -9.59 -12.62
C ASN A 387 10.66 -8.38 -12.14
N THR A 388 11.01 -7.49 -13.08
CA THR A 388 11.68 -6.22 -12.80
C THR A 388 11.06 -5.10 -13.65
N LEU A 389 11.13 -3.86 -13.16
CA LEU A 389 10.53 -2.68 -13.79
C LEU A 389 11.56 -1.53 -13.84
N SER A 390 11.83 -0.99 -15.03
CA SER A 390 12.58 0.26 -15.18
C SER A 390 11.73 1.35 -15.82
N LEU A 391 11.98 2.59 -15.38
CA LEU A 391 11.51 3.80 -16.01
C LEU A 391 12.73 4.58 -16.48
N ASP A 392 12.92 4.72 -17.79
CA ASP A 392 14.08 5.40 -18.37
C ASP A 392 13.67 6.71 -19.06
N GLY A 393 14.40 7.80 -18.78
CA GLY A 393 14.17 9.12 -19.39
C GLY A 393 13.49 10.11 -18.45
N ASN A 394 12.34 10.66 -18.85
CA ASN A 394 11.52 11.49 -17.95
C ASN A 394 10.05 11.02 -17.94
N PRO A 395 9.76 9.72 -17.78
CA PRO A 395 8.39 9.25 -17.83
C PRO A 395 7.56 9.80 -16.67
N ASP A 396 6.36 10.27 -16.97
CA ASP A 396 5.32 10.60 -15.99
C ASP A 396 4.24 9.52 -16.07
N LEU A 397 4.48 8.41 -15.38
CA LEU A 397 3.59 7.25 -15.41
C LEU A 397 2.48 7.46 -14.37
N ASN A 398 1.28 7.75 -14.84
CA ASN A 398 0.09 7.73 -14.01
C ASN A 398 -0.53 6.34 -14.06
N VAL A 399 -0.45 5.60 -12.95
CA VAL A 399 -1.16 4.33 -12.72
C VAL A 399 -2.45 4.64 -11.97
N GLU A 400 -3.55 4.67 -12.71
CA GLU A 400 -4.89 4.70 -12.13
C GLU A 400 -5.41 3.26 -12.02
N GLY A 401 -5.65 2.81 -10.78
CA GLY A 401 -6.45 1.60 -10.59
C GLY A 401 -7.85 1.86 -11.16
N TRP A 402 -8.20 1.13 -12.21
CA TRP A 402 -9.43 1.19 -13.02
C TRP A 402 -10.60 2.01 -12.41
N GLU A 403 -10.99 3.10 -13.08
CA GLU A 403 -12.23 3.85 -12.82
C GLU A 403 -13.46 3.17 -13.49
N GLY A 404 -13.99 2.15 -12.83
CA GLY A 404 -15.35 1.64 -13.04
C GLY A 404 -16.11 1.61 -11.70
N ASP A 405 -17.43 1.42 -11.71
CA ASP A 405 -18.26 1.31 -10.49
C ASP A 405 -17.82 0.18 -9.52
N VAL A 406 -16.80 -0.61 -9.90
CA VAL A 406 -16.13 -1.61 -9.08
C VAL A 406 -14.60 -1.48 -9.24
N TRP A 407 -13.94 -1.08 -8.15
CA TRP A 407 -12.48 -1.07 -7.99
C TRP A 407 -11.92 -2.48 -8.18
N THR A 408 -10.89 -2.67 -9.03
CA THR A 408 -10.12 -3.92 -9.04
C THR A 408 -8.61 -3.68 -8.97
N THR A 409 -8.04 -3.94 -7.80
CA THR A 409 -6.59 -4.14 -7.62
C THR A 409 -6.16 -5.43 -8.31
N VAL A 410 -4.84 -5.67 -8.49
CA VAL A 410 -4.34 -6.96 -9.03
C VAL A 410 -4.93 -8.16 -8.25
N THR A 411 -5.11 -8.00 -6.94
CA THR A 411 -5.72 -9.01 -6.07
C THR A 411 -7.21 -9.20 -6.30
N ASP A 412 -7.93 -8.19 -6.75
CA ASP A 412 -9.37 -8.26 -7.00
C ASP A 412 -9.70 -8.97 -8.33
N VAL A 413 -8.79 -8.89 -9.32
CA VAL A 413 -8.87 -9.61 -10.62
C VAL A 413 -8.94 -11.14 -10.44
N LEU A 414 -8.61 -11.67 -9.26
CA LEU A 414 -8.69 -13.09 -8.93
C LEU A 414 -9.96 -13.50 -8.18
N THR A 415 -10.78 -12.54 -7.76
CA THR A 415 -11.88 -12.75 -6.81
C THR A 415 -13.28 -12.52 -7.35
N GLU A 416 -13.41 -12.08 -8.60
CA GLU A 416 -14.65 -12.22 -9.40
C GLU A 416 -14.63 -13.49 -10.24
#